data_AF-A0A2Z7D995-F1
#
_entry.id   AF-A0A2Z7D995-F1
#
_cell.length_a   1.000
_cell.length_b   1.000
_cell.length_c   1.000
_cell.angle_alpha   90.00
_cell.angle_beta   90.00
_cell.angle_gamma   90.00
#
_symmetry.space_group_name_H-M   'P 1'
#
loop_
_entity.id
_entity.type
_entity.pdbx_description
1 polymer ?
#
loop_
_entity_poly.entity_id
_entity_poly.type
_entity_poly.pdbx_seq_one_letter_code
_entity_poly.pdbx_strand_id
1 'polypeptide(L)' 'MHLLVNSASAEFYENNATAEFYENNATAEFYENNATAEFYENNATAEFYENC' A
#
# COMPACT_ATOMS: atom_id res chain seq x y z
N MET A 1 -17.92 20.09 -7.71
CA MET A 1 -16.44 20.20 -7.62
C MET A 1 -15.93 18.80 -7.33
N HIS A 2 -15.58 18.04 -8.38
CA HIS A 2 -15.01 16.70 -8.22
C HIS A 2 -13.57 16.88 -7.79
N LEU A 3 -13.25 16.57 -6.54
CA LEU A 3 -11.86 16.38 -6.14
C LEU A 3 -11.50 14.95 -6.50
N LEU A 4 -10.87 14.76 -7.65
CA LEU A 4 -10.20 13.51 -7.98
C LEU A 4 -9.01 13.40 -7.03
N VAL A 5 -9.16 12.66 -5.94
CA VAL A 5 -8.02 12.28 -5.12
C VAL A 5 -7.28 11.26 -5.98
N ASN A 6 -6.09 11.62 -6.48
CA ASN A 6 -5.34 10.79 -7.42
C ASN A 6 -4.36 9.88 -6.68
N SER A 7 -4.35 9.93 -5.34
CA SER A 7 -3.31 9.32 -4.53
C SER A 7 -3.83 8.77 -3.21
N ALA A 8 -3.51 7.52 -2.89
CA ALA A 8 -3.68 6.94 -1.55
C ALA A 8 -2.33 6.57 -0.94
N SER A 9 -2.22 6.77 0.37
CA SER A 9 -1.09 6.30 1.19
C SER A 9 -1.64 5.53 2.40
N ALA A 10 -1.03 4.38 2.70
CA ALA A 10 -1.37 3.57 3.87
C ALA A 10 -0.14 2.91 4.49
N GLU A 11 -0.16 2.77 5.81
CA GLU A 11 0.89 2.12 6.59
C GLU A 11 0.28 0.95 7.39
N PHE A 12 0.91 -0.22 7.33
CA PHE A 12 0.46 -1.43 8.01
C PHE A 12 1.48 -1.92 9.03
N TYR A 13 0.98 -2.15 10.25
CA TYR A 13 1.72 -2.60 11.42
C TYR A 13 1.01 -3.83 12.07
N GLU A 14 0.67 -4.86 11.26
CA GLU A 14 0.21 -6.16 11.77
C GLU A 14 0.99 -7.40 11.29
N ASN A 15 1.31 -8.37 12.17
CA ASN A 15 2.15 -9.59 11.93
C ASN A 15 1.93 -10.31 10.59
N ASN A 16 0.72 -10.17 10.03
CA ASN A 16 0.40 -10.56 8.67
C ASN A 16 -0.52 -9.51 8.05
N ALA A 17 -0.07 -8.83 6.98
CA ALA A 17 -0.84 -7.77 6.33
C ALA A 17 -1.14 -8.12 4.87
N THR A 18 -2.40 -7.97 4.47
CA THR A 18 -2.83 -8.06 3.06
C THR A 18 -3.57 -6.79 2.69
N ALA A 19 -3.15 -6.13 1.63
CA ALA A 19 -3.77 -4.89 1.17
C ALA A 19 -3.94 -4.85 -0.34
N GLU A 20 -5.09 -4.32 -0.78
CA GLU A 20 -5.43 -4.10 -2.18
C GLU A 20 -5.70 -2.61 -2.39
N PHE A 21 -5.09 -2.02 -3.43
CA PHE A 21 -5.22 -0.60 -3.73
C PHE A 21 -5.81 -0.37 -5.12
N TYR A 22 -6.81 0.53 -5.17
CA TYR A 22 -7.53 0.94 -6.37
C TYR A 22 -7.57 2.49 -6.49
N GLU A 23 -6.40 3.15 -6.40
CA GLU A 23 -6.20 4.59 -6.64
C GLU A 23 -5.04 4.94 -7.59
N ASN A 24 -5.23 5.85 -8.58
CA ASN A 24 -4.29 6.15 -9.72
C ASN A 24 -2.80 6.21 -9.34
N ASN A 25 -2.52 6.66 -8.13
CA ASN A 25 -1.23 6.62 -7.47
C ASN A 25 -1.41 6.00 -6.08
N ALA A 26 -0.68 4.94 -5.76
CA ALA A 26 -0.78 4.28 -4.47
C ALA A 26 0.60 4.05 -3.85
N THR A 27 0.74 4.42 -2.57
CA THR A 27 1.94 4.12 -1.78
C THR A 27 1.54 3.33 -0.55
N ALA A 28 2.24 2.24 -0.29
CA ALA A 28 1.99 1.42 0.88
C ALA A 28 3.29 1.03 1.57
N GLU A 29 3.33 1.16 2.89
CA GLU A 29 4.45 0.72 3.72
C GLU A 29 3.99 -0.39 4.65
N PHE A 30 4.73 -1.50 4.68
CA PHE A 30 4.45 -2.67 5.49
C PHE A 30 5.62 -2.94 6.43
N TYR A 31 5.38 -2.96 7.73
CA TYR A 31 6.43 -3.12 8.75
C TYR A 31 6.37 -4.49 9.43
N GLU A 32 6.36 -5.57 8.64
CA GLU A 32 5.81 -6.87 9.06
C GLU A 32 6.56 -8.09 8.51
N ASN A 33 6.50 -9.21 9.24
CA ASN A 33 7.18 -10.48 8.90
C ASN A 33 6.60 -11.21 7.68
N ASN A 34 5.33 -10.96 7.36
CA ASN A 34 4.69 -11.53 6.20
C ASN A 34 3.66 -10.54 5.66
N ALA A 35 3.91 -9.99 4.48
CA ALA A 35 3.01 -9.02 3.88
C ALA A 35 2.83 -9.28 2.39
N THR A 36 1.63 -9.04 1.90
CA THR A 36 1.27 -9.15 0.48
C THR A 36 0.47 -7.91 0.07
N ALA A 37 0.86 -7.30 -1.04
CA ALA A 37 0.21 -6.09 -1.57
C ALA A 37 -0.16 -6.29 -3.04
N GLU A 38 -1.40 -5.95 -3.40
CA GLU A 38 -1.87 -5.98 -4.78
C GLU A 38 -2.18 -4.59 -5.35
N PHE A 39 -1.38 -4.27 -6.37
CA PHE A 39 -1.36 -3.11 -7.27
C PHE A 39 -2.32 -3.17 -8.45
N TYR A 40 -3.50 -2.54 -8.43
CA TYR A 40 -4.36 -2.44 -9.62
C TYR A 40 -4.25 -1.09 -10.35
N GLU A 41 -3.07 -0.47 -10.28
CA GLU A 41 -2.87 0.96 -10.52
C GLU A 41 -1.75 1.30 -11.50
N ASN A 42 -1.84 2.47 -12.15
CA ASN A 42 -0.85 2.91 -13.16
C ASN A 42 0.51 3.24 -12.54
N ASN A 43 0.52 3.72 -11.29
CA ASN A 43 1.76 4.08 -10.59
C ASN A 43 1.63 3.69 -9.13
N ALA A 44 2.30 2.60 -8.74
CA ALA A 44 2.21 2.05 -7.39
C ALA A 44 3.60 1.71 -6.84
N THR A 45 3.79 2.00 -5.55
CA THR A 45 4.99 1.67 -4.79
C THR A 45 4.61 0.96 -3.50
N ALA A 46 5.23 -0.20 -3.25
CA ALA A 46 5.20 -0.87 -1.95
C ALA A 46 6.60 -0.90 -1.34
N GLU A 47 6.69 -0.59 -0.06
CA GLU A 47 7.89 -0.77 0.74
C GLU A 47 7.61 -1.79 1.86
N PHE A 48 8.51 -2.77 2.00
CA PHE A 48 8.39 -3.84 2.98
C PHE A 48 9.60 -3.79 3.92
N TYR A 49 9.32 -3.68 5.21
CA TYR A 49 10.28 -3.58 6.30
C TYR A 49 10.09 -4.76 7.25
N GLU A 50 10.87 -5.83 7.05
CA GLU A 50 10.90 -6.96 7.97
C GLU A 50 11.79 -6.63 9.18
N ASN A 51 11.26 -6.79 10.40
CA ASN A 51 12.08 -6.83 11.61
C ASN A 51 12.72 -8.23 11.72
N CYS A 52 14.00 -8.35 11.35
CA CYS A 52 14.82 -9.54 11.61
C CYS A 52 14.91 -9.92 13.09
#